data_AF-A0A091C388-F1
#
_entry.id   AF-A0A091C388-F1
#
_cell.length_a   1.000
_cell.length_b   1.000
_cell.length_c   1.000
_cell.angle_alpha   90.00
_cell.angle_beta   90.00
_cell.angle_gamma   90.00
#
_symmetry.space_group_name_H-M   'P 1'
#
loop_
_entity.id
_entity.type
_entity.pdbx_description
1 polymer ?
#
loop_
_entity_poly.entity_id
_entity_poly.type
_entity_poly.pdbx_seq_one_letter_code
_entity_poly.pdbx_strand_id
1 'polypeptide(L)' 'MDNDTQGMHEISEGLLACGVTSFLPTTLTSSRKDLTNVAKMLGEVKEQVTGAKIQGIYFEGPFFYRRT' A
#
# COMPACT_ATOMS: atom_id res chain seq x y z
N MET A 1 3.70 -5.70 -3.02
CA MET A 1 3.71 -4.82 -1.84
C MET A 1 4.01 -5.69 -0.66
N ASP A 2 5.18 -5.47 -0.08
CA ASP A 2 5.65 -6.31 0.99
C ASP A 2 4.96 -5.91 2.29
N ASN A 3 4.79 -6.88 3.18
CA ASN A 3 4.23 -6.65 4.51
C ASN A 3 5.30 -6.02 5.42
N ASP A 4 5.84 -4.88 5.01
CA ASP A 4 6.93 -4.17 5.64
C ASP A 4 6.48 -2.77 6.08
N THR A 5 6.42 -2.57 7.39
CA THR A 5 6.06 -1.30 8.00
C THR A 5 7.10 -0.22 7.76
N GLN A 6 8.40 -0.56 7.77
CA GLN A 6 9.46 0.43 7.61
C GLN A 6 9.43 1.01 6.20
N GLY A 7 9.29 0.15 5.18
CA GLY A 7 9.10 0.59 3.80
C GLY A 7 7.92 1.55 3.63
N MET A 8 6.87 1.47 4.46
CA MET A 8 5.73 2.40 4.38
C MET A 8 6.09 3.80 4.84
N HIS A 9 6.88 3.93 5.89
CA HIS A 9 7.39 5.21 6.34
C HIS A 9 8.32 5.83 5.29
N GLU A 10 9.22 5.02 4.72
CA GLU A 10 10.15 5.47 3.68
C GLU A 10 9.41 5.97 2.43
N ILE A 11 8.38 5.24 1.96
CA ILE A 11 7.54 5.66 0.84
C ILE A 11 6.78 6.95 1.18
N SER A 12 6.16 7.01 2.36
CA SER A 12 5.41 8.18 2.82
C SER A 12 6.28 9.44 2.79
N GLU A 13 7.49 9.39 3.34
CA GLU A 13 8.41 10.54 3.35
C GLU A 13 8.93 10.86 1.93
N GLY A 14 9.34 9.85 1.18
CA GLY A 14 9.91 10.03 -0.17
C GLY A 14 8.94 10.68 -1.16
N LEU A 15 7.65 10.38 -1.05
CA LEU A 15 6.60 10.94 -1.91
C LEU A 15 6.44 12.46 -1.78
N LEU A 16 6.77 13.03 -0.62
CA LEU A 16 6.71 14.49 -0.42
C LEU A 16 7.69 15.22 -1.34
N ALA A 17 8.86 14.65 -1.61
CA ALA A 17 9.85 15.23 -2.53
C ALA A 17 9.32 15.31 -3.97
N CYS A 18 8.32 14.49 -4.32
CA CYS A 18 7.63 14.51 -5.61
C CYS A 18 6.34 15.35 -5.60
N GLY A 19 6.04 16.06 -4.50
CA GLY A 19 4.82 16.85 -4.35
C GLY A 19 3.56 16.02 -4.10
N VAL A 20 3.70 14.72 -3.82
CA VAL A 20 2.57 13.83 -3.52
C VAL A 20 2.28 13.89 -2.04
N THR A 21 1.08 14.37 -1.67
CA THR A 21 0.66 14.56 -0.27
C THR A 21 -0.23 13.44 0.25
N SER A 22 -0.71 12.57 -0.63
CA SER A 22 -1.52 11.40 -0.28
C SER A 22 -1.42 10.32 -1.36
N PHE A 23 -1.53 9.05 -0.96
CA PHE A 23 -1.41 7.93 -1.89
C PHE A 23 -2.23 6.71 -1.45
N LEU A 24 -2.38 5.76 -2.37
CA LEU A 24 -2.95 4.45 -2.15
C LEU A 24 -1.87 3.38 -2.38
N PRO A 25 -1.29 2.82 -1.31
CA PRO A 25 -0.51 1.58 -1.38
C PRO A 25 -1.16 0.56 -2.32
N THR A 26 -0.45 0.19 -3.38
CA THR A 26 -0.96 -0.66 -4.45
C THR A 26 -0.34 -2.05 -4.37
N THR A 27 -1.17 -3.07 -4.20
CA THR A 27 -0.71 -4.47 -4.21
C THR A 27 -0.86 -5.07 -5.59
N LEU A 28 0.05 -5.95 -6.01
CA LEU A 28 -0.16 -6.80 -7.17
C LEU A 28 -0.95 -8.07 -6.80
N THR A 29 -1.34 -8.84 -7.82
CA THR A 29 -1.97 -10.16 -7.67
C THR A 29 -1.12 -11.05 -6.76
N SER A 30 -1.71 -11.49 -5.65
CA SER A 30 -1.09 -12.38 -4.67
C SER A 30 -2.13 -13.27 -4.00
N SER A 31 -1.71 -14.12 -3.06
CA SER A 31 -2.60 -14.97 -2.28
C SER A 31 -3.53 -14.14 -1.38
N ARG A 32 -4.73 -14.65 -1.10
CA ARG A 32 -5.66 -14.00 -0.15
C ARG A 32 -5.00 -13.75 1.22
N LYS A 33 -4.16 -14.68 1.68
CA LYS A 33 -3.45 -14.56 2.96
C LYS A 33 -2.53 -13.35 2.95
N ASP A 34 -1.72 -13.21 1.91
CA ASP A 34 -0.75 -12.11 1.82
C ASP A 34 -1.46 -10.76 1.67
N LEU A 35 -2.49 -10.70 0.82
CA LEU A 35 -3.31 -9.49 0.66
C LEU A 35 -4.01 -9.08 1.97
N THR A 36 -4.46 -10.05 2.77
CA THR A 36 -5.08 -9.79 4.09
C THR A 36 -4.04 -9.24 5.07
N ASN A 37 -2.83 -9.82 5.09
CA ASN A 37 -1.75 -9.36 5.95
C ASN A 37 -1.34 -7.91 5.62
N VAL A 38 -1.18 -7.60 4.33
CA VAL A 38 -0.87 -6.23 3.88
C VAL A 38 -1.98 -5.26 4.28
N ALA A 39 -3.25 -5.62 4.05
CA ALA A 39 -4.38 -4.77 4.45
C ALA A 39 -4.40 -4.49 5.96
N LYS A 40 -4.07 -5.51 6.78
CA LYS A 40 -3.99 -5.35 8.23
C LYS A 40 -2.84 -4.41 8.63
N MET A 41 -1.64 -4.62 8.09
CA MET A 41 -0.49 -3.77 8.36
C MET A 41 -0.74 -2.31 7.96
N LEU A 42 -1.34 -2.07 6.80
CA LEU A 42 -1.70 -0.72 6.38
C LEU A 42 -2.73 -0.08 7.33
N GLY A 43 -3.69 -0.86 7.84
CA GLY A 43 -4.63 -0.39 8.85
C GLY A 43 -3.95 0.06 10.15
N GLU A 44 -2.88 -0.63 10.55
CA GLU A 44 -2.08 -0.30 11.73
C GLU A 44 -1.18 0.93 11.49
N VAL A 45 -0.59 1.06 10.30
CA VAL A 45 0.41 2.09 9.96
C VAL A 45 -0.18 3.40 9.44
N LYS A 46 -1.41 3.42 8.89
CA LYS A 46 -1.95 4.61 8.18
C LYS A 46 -1.90 5.93 8.99
N GLU A 47 -1.99 5.85 10.32
CA GLU A 47 -1.99 7.02 11.22
C GLU A 47 -0.61 7.31 11.82
N GLN A 48 0.37 6.43 11.58
CA GLN A 48 1.73 6.53 12.10
C GLN A 48 2.70 7.20 11.11
N VAL A 49 2.37 7.20 9.82
CA VAL A 49 3.19 7.85 8.80
C VAL A 49 3.16 9.38 8.95
N THR A 50 4.32 10.01 8.80
CA THR A 50 4.52 11.45 9.01
C THR A 50 4.51 12.27 7.71
N GLY A 51 4.62 11.60 6.57
CA GLY A 51 4.75 12.22 5.26
C GLY A 51 3.44 12.20 4.46
N ALA A 52 3.49 11.72 3.21
CA ALA A 52 2.31 11.55 2.38
C ALA A 52 1.29 10.61 3.06
N LYS A 53 0.03 11.01 3.11
CA LYS A 53 -1.00 10.30 3.86
C LYS A 53 -1.49 9.04 3.11
N ILE A 54 -1.60 7.93 3.82
CA ILE A 54 -2.26 6.72 3.31
C ILE A 54 -3.78 6.92 3.35
N GLN A 55 -4.44 6.94 2.19
CA GLN A 55 -5.89 7.17 2.10
C GLN A 55 -6.73 5.89 1.98
N GLY A 56 -6.08 4.73 1.92
CA GLY A 56 -6.72 3.44 1.70
C GLY A 56 -5.74 2.45 1.08
N ILE A 57 -6.27 1.48 0.34
CA ILE A 57 -5.49 0.48 -0.38
C ILE A 57 -6.07 0.28 -1.78
N TYR A 58 -5.21 0.09 -2.78
CA TYR A 58 -5.63 -0.31 -4.12
C TYR A 58 -5.18 -1.75 -4.40
N PHE A 59 -6.14 -2.66 -4.55
CA PHE A 59 -5.88 -4.05 -4.92
C PHE A 59 -5.82 -4.19 -6.44
N GLU A 60 -4.62 -4.13 -7.01
CA GLU A 60 -4.37 -4.39 -8.43
C GLU A 60 -4.35 -5.91 -8.69
N GLY A 61 -5.56 -6.47 -8.79
CA GLY A 61 -5.82 -7.91 -8.86
C GLY A 61 -6.26 -8.48 -7.50
N PRO A 62 -6.41 -9.81 -7.34
CA PRO A 62 -6.15 -10.86 -8.34
C PRO A 62 -7.32 -11.11 -9.30
N PHE A 63 -8.42 -10.35 -9.20
CA PHE A 63 -9.64 -10.56 -9.98
C PHE A 63 -9.54 -9.97 -11.41
N PHE A 64 -8.46 -10.31 -12.11
CA PHE A 64 -8.32 -9.98 -13.53
C PHE A 64 -9.02 -11.01 -14.41
N TYR A 65 -9.51 -10.57 -15.57
CA TYR A 65 -9.89 -11.49 -16.63
C TYR A 65 -8.64 -11.83 -17.44
N ARG A 66 -8.45 -13.12 -17.73
CA ARG A 66 -7.41 -13.55 -18.67
C ARG A 66 -8.00 -13.49 -20.08
N ARG A 67 -7.37 -12.72 -20.96
CA ARG A 67 -7.62 -12.82 -22.40
C ARG A 67 -6.96 -14.10 -22.91
N THR A 68 -7.77 -15.09 -23.27
CA THR A 68 -7.34 -16.28 -24.01
C THR A 68 -7.07 -15.93 -25.46
#